data_AF-G8R5Q6-F1
#
_entry.id   AF-G8R5Q6-F1
#
_cell.length_a   1.000
_cell.length_b   1.000
_cell.length_c   1.000
_cell.angle_alpha   90.00
_cell.angle_beta   90.00
_cell.angle_gamma   90.00
#
_symmetry.space_group_name_H-M   'P 1'
#
loop_
_entity.id
_entity.type
_entity.pdbx_description
1 polymer ?
#
loop_
_entity_poly.entity_id
_entity_poly.type
_entity_poly.pdbx_seq_one_letter_code
_entity_poly.pdbx_strand_id
1 'polypeptide(L)'
;MDAIQKSFLKEPDSLTTDPGNVHIVVGGLVDLIALRDIRNSYQLAGDELVALALASGDLSYQYSYPIVFLYRHVIETSLKSVLLEKGVSFERSHNLVELAEKVVAIKSDAVSEDQIRFLVERAAEFEILDERSTRFRYGEEIGGEFLIHLGQLKEVVSAFVVLTSYI
;
A
#
# COMPACT_ATOMS: atom_id res chain seq x y z
N MET A 1 -25.44 -5.97 14.47
CA MET A 1 -24.06 -6.09 14.99
C MET A 1 -23.42 -7.17 14.16
N ASP A 2 -22.81 -6.78 13.04
CA ASP A 2 -22.19 -7.73 12.12
C ASP A 2 -20.87 -8.19 12.71
N ALA A 3 -20.67 -9.51 12.70
CA ALA A 3 -19.46 -10.14 13.18
C ALA A 3 -18.27 -9.64 12.34
N ILE A 4 -17.21 -9.20 13.02
CA ILE A 4 -15.92 -8.90 12.40
C ILE A 4 -15.43 -10.19 11.73
N GLN A 5 -15.55 -10.24 10.40
CA GLN A 5 -15.05 -11.34 9.59
C GLN A 5 -13.53 -11.29 9.66
N LYS A 6 -12.92 -12.24 10.38
CA LYS A 6 -11.49 -12.24 10.68
C LYS A 6 -10.64 -12.40 9.42
N SER A 7 -9.55 -11.65 9.37
CA SER A 7 -8.51 -11.54 8.33
C SER A 7 -7.66 -12.80 8.10
N PHE A 8 -7.76 -13.80 8.98
CA PHE A 8 -6.89 -14.97 8.99
C PHE A 8 -7.72 -16.25 8.95
N LEU A 9 -7.44 -17.12 7.97
CA LEU A 9 -7.99 -18.48 7.93
C LEU A 9 -7.42 -19.36 9.05
N LYS A 10 -6.23 -19.01 9.57
CA LYS A 10 -5.61 -19.56 10.77
C LYS A 10 -4.76 -18.47 11.41
N GLU A 11 -5.15 -18.01 12.61
CA GLU A 11 -4.32 -17.07 13.38
C GLU A 11 -3.00 -17.74 13.77
N PRO A 12 -1.89 -16.99 13.81
CA PRO A 12 -0.66 -17.49 14.37
C PRO A 12 -0.80 -17.72 15.89
N ASP A 13 -0.16 -18.75 16.45
CA ASP A 13 -0.23 -19.04 17.89
C ASP A 13 0.25 -17.85 18.72
N SER A 14 -0.45 -17.47 19.80
CA SER A 14 -0.03 -16.36 20.65
C SER A 14 1.20 -16.71 21.48
N LEU A 15 2.23 -15.87 21.42
CA LEU A 15 3.35 -15.89 22.37
C LEU A 15 3.19 -14.76 23.40
N THR A 16 3.69 -15.01 24.60
CA THR A 16 3.45 -14.25 25.84
C THR A 16 3.82 -12.78 25.75
N THR A 17 3.08 -11.90 26.43
CA THR A 17 3.37 -10.46 26.57
C THR A 17 4.27 -10.17 27.78
N ASP A 18 5.47 -10.74 27.81
CA ASP A 18 6.49 -10.36 28.79
C ASP A 18 7.26 -9.14 28.24
N PRO A 19 7.32 -8.00 28.94
CA PRO A 19 7.92 -6.76 28.43
C PRO A 19 9.42 -6.86 28.05
N GLY A 20 10.12 -7.94 28.42
CA GLY A 20 11.47 -8.27 27.94
C GLY A 20 11.51 -9.18 26.69
N ASN A 21 10.37 -9.73 26.28
CA ASN A 21 10.22 -10.73 25.23
C ASN A 21 9.04 -10.36 24.30
N VAL A 22 9.23 -9.32 23.47
CA VAL A 22 8.26 -8.94 22.45
C VAL A 22 8.41 -9.88 21.26
N HIS A 23 7.53 -10.86 21.15
CA HIS A 23 7.48 -11.78 20.01
C HIS A 23 6.29 -11.42 19.11
N ILE A 24 6.54 -11.41 17.80
CA ILE A 24 5.47 -11.43 16.79
C ILE A 24 5.47 -12.81 16.14
N VAL A 25 4.31 -13.25 15.69
CA VAL A 25 4.19 -14.52 14.97
C VAL A 25 3.79 -14.23 13.53
N VAL A 26 4.56 -14.80 12.60
CA VAL A 26 4.46 -14.56 11.17
C VAL A 26 4.11 -15.87 10.46
N GLY A 27 2.96 -15.91 9.79
CA GLY A 27 2.46 -17.08 9.06
C GLY A 27 0.95 -16.97 8.76
N GLY A 28 0.40 -17.87 7.95
CA GLY A 28 -1.02 -17.91 7.59
C GLY A 28 -1.29 -17.88 6.08
N LEU A 29 -2.54 -18.17 5.68
CA LEU A 29 -3.00 -18.17 4.29
C LEU A 29 -3.93 -16.97 4.08
N VAL A 30 -3.59 -16.13 3.11
CA VAL A 30 -4.15 -14.79 2.88
C VAL A 30 -5.23 -14.90 1.80
N ASP A 31 -6.50 -14.60 2.12
CA ASP A 31 -7.59 -14.46 1.16
C ASP A 31 -7.80 -12.98 0.75
N LEU A 32 -8.89 -12.68 0.05
CA LEU A 32 -9.27 -11.31 -0.36
C LEU A 32 -9.38 -10.33 0.82
N ILE A 33 -9.95 -10.78 1.93
CA ILE A 33 -10.11 -9.98 3.15
C ILE A 33 -8.71 -9.64 3.66
N ALA A 34 -7.81 -10.62 3.62
CA ALA A 34 -6.43 -10.44 4.04
C ALA A 34 -5.62 -9.46 3.15
N LEU A 35 -5.91 -9.28 1.85
CA LEU A 35 -5.26 -8.23 1.04
C LEU A 35 -5.66 -6.80 1.47
N ARG A 36 -6.94 -6.58 1.77
CA ARG A 36 -7.41 -5.29 2.29
C ARG A 36 -6.85 -5.00 3.67
N ASP A 37 -6.69 -6.02 4.50
CA ASP A 37 -6.09 -5.87 5.83
C ASP A 37 -4.58 -5.63 5.78
N ILE A 38 -3.87 -6.29 4.87
CA ILE A 38 -2.45 -5.99 4.59
C ILE A 38 -2.30 -4.54 4.12
N ARG A 39 -3.15 -4.09 3.18
CA ARG A 39 -3.19 -2.69 2.73
C ARG A 39 -3.36 -1.74 3.92
N ASN A 40 -4.36 -1.98 4.77
CA ASN A 40 -4.64 -1.13 5.93
C ASN A 40 -3.46 -1.13 6.92
N SER A 41 -2.80 -2.27 7.10
CA SER A 41 -1.61 -2.39 7.96
C SER A 41 -0.43 -1.59 7.42
N TYR A 42 -0.17 -1.65 6.10
CA TYR A 42 0.86 -0.82 5.47
C TYR A 42 0.55 0.67 5.56
N GLN A 43 -0.72 1.06 5.38
CA GLN A 43 -1.14 2.45 5.50
C GLN A 43 -0.95 2.97 6.92
N LEU A 44 -1.40 2.19 7.92
CA LEU A 44 -1.23 2.54 9.33
C LEU A 44 0.25 2.73 9.68
N ALA A 45 1.10 1.76 9.32
CA ALA A 45 2.54 1.85 9.59
C ALA A 45 3.20 3.05 8.88
N GLY A 46 2.82 3.31 7.62
CA GLY A 46 3.31 4.47 6.88
C GLY A 46 2.90 5.79 7.52
N ASP A 47 1.64 5.89 7.95
CA ASP A 47 1.10 7.07 8.64
C ASP A 47 1.78 7.33 9.99
N GLU A 48 2.03 6.28 10.77
CA GLU A 48 2.75 6.37 12.04
C GLU A 48 4.20 6.84 11.84
N LEU A 49 4.87 6.31 10.81
CA LEU A 49 6.23 6.75 10.46
C LEU A 49 6.26 8.20 9.97
N VAL A 50 5.28 8.64 9.18
CA VAL A 50 5.15 10.06 8.79
C VAL A 50 4.99 10.94 10.03
N ALA A 51 4.10 10.56 10.96
CA ALA A 51 3.89 11.31 12.19
C ALA A 51 5.18 11.41 13.01
N LEU A 52 5.93 10.32 13.14
CA LEU A 52 7.21 10.28 13.85
C LEU A 52 8.28 11.14 13.18
N ALA A 53 8.43 11.06 11.86
CA ALA A 53 9.38 11.85 11.09
C ALA A 53 9.10 13.36 11.21
N LEU A 54 7.82 13.75 11.10
CA LEU A 54 7.41 15.15 11.25
C LEU A 54 7.59 15.66 12.68
N ALA A 55 7.28 14.85 13.69
CA ALA A 55 7.41 15.23 15.09
C ALA A 55 8.88 15.36 15.54
N SER A 56 9.75 14.48 15.04
CA SER A 56 11.19 14.52 15.32
C SER A 56 11.95 15.54 14.48
N GLY A 57 11.40 15.94 13.32
CA GLY A 57 12.10 16.75 12.32
C GLY A 57 13.15 15.96 11.52
N ASP A 58 13.23 14.64 11.70
CA ASP A 58 14.17 13.77 10.99
C ASP A 58 13.53 13.25 9.70
N LEU A 59 13.96 13.82 8.58
CA LEU A 59 13.53 13.43 7.23
C LEU A 59 14.60 12.58 6.51
N SER A 60 15.52 11.97 7.25
CA SER A 60 16.58 11.14 6.67
C SER A 60 16.02 9.91 5.93
N TYR A 61 16.89 9.23 5.19
CA TYR A 61 16.55 8.00 4.47
C TYR A 61 16.02 6.89 5.40
N GLN A 62 16.35 6.95 6.71
CA GLN A 62 15.88 5.99 7.71
C GLN A 62 14.35 6.04 7.89
N TYR A 63 13.73 7.20 7.66
CA TYR A 63 12.29 7.37 7.68
C TYR A 63 11.70 7.46 6.27
N SER A 64 12.30 8.30 5.41
CA SER A 64 11.71 8.61 4.11
C SER A 64 11.63 7.40 3.17
N TYR A 65 12.63 6.53 3.13
CA TYR A 65 12.59 5.35 2.26
C TYR A 65 11.54 4.33 2.73
N PRO A 66 11.46 3.95 4.03
CA PRO A 66 10.37 3.11 4.51
C PRO A 66 8.98 3.71 4.31
N ILE A 67 8.79 5.01 4.51
CA ILE A 67 7.49 5.68 4.29
C ILE A 67 7.03 5.47 2.85
N VAL A 68 7.90 5.80 1.88
CA VAL A 68 7.57 5.66 0.46
C VAL A 68 7.33 4.19 0.10
N PHE A 69 8.17 3.28 0.59
CA PHE A 69 8.04 1.84 0.35
C PHE A 69 6.69 1.30 0.85
N LEU A 70 6.25 1.70 2.04
CA LEU A 70 4.97 1.28 2.62
C LEU A 70 3.80 1.85 1.80
N TYR A 71 3.81 3.14 1.49
CA TYR A 71 2.76 3.76 0.69
C TYR A 71 2.67 3.22 -0.74
N ARG A 72 3.80 2.89 -1.36
CA ARG A 72 3.82 2.15 -2.62
C ARG A 72 3.07 0.81 -2.51
N HIS A 73 3.25 0.08 -1.41
CA HIS A 73 2.53 -1.17 -1.17
C HIS A 73 1.05 -0.96 -0.88
N VAL A 74 0.66 0.15 -0.25
CA VAL A 74 -0.76 0.52 -0.11
C VAL A 74 -1.41 0.67 -1.49
N ILE A 75 -0.75 1.34 -2.44
CA ILE A 75 -1.25 1.48 -3.80
C ILE A 75 -1.34 0.13 -4.51
N GLU A 76 -0.27 -0.69 -4.46
CA GLU A 76 -0.25 -2.02 -5.09
C GLU A 76 -1.39 -2.90 -4.57
N THR A 77 -1.51 -3.01 -3.24
CA THR A 77 -2.51 -3.86 -2.60
C THR A 77 -3.92 -3.35 -2.82
N SER A 78 -4.12 -2.03 -2.95
CA SER A 78 -5.39 -1.43 -3.34
C SER A 78 -5.81 -1.87 -4.74
N LEU A 79 -4.93 -1.74 -5.74
CA LEU A 79 -5.20 -2.16 -7.11
C LEU A 79 -5.46 -3.67 -7.20
N LYS A 80 -4.59 -4.48 -6.57
CA LYS A 80 -4.74 -5.94 -6.54
C LYS A 80 -6.03 -6.39 -5.87
N SER A 81 -6.48 -5.68 -4.83
CA SER A 81 -7.75 -5.99 -4.17
C SER A 81 -8.94 -5.82 -5.12
N VAL A 82 -8.98 -4.72 -5.89
CA VAL A 82 -10.02 -4.48 -6.91
C VAL A 82 -10.00 -5.59 -7.96
N LEU A 83 -8.82 -5.89 -8.52
CA LEU A 83 -8.68 -6.93 -9.54
C LEU A 83 -9.15 -8.30 -9.02
N LEU A 84 -8.74 -8.67 -7.80
CA LEU A 84 -9.10 -9.94 -7.20
C LEU A 84 -10.61 -10.03 -6.91
N GLU A 85 -11.23 -8.95 -6.45
CA GLU A 85 -12.68 -8.88 -6.21
C GLU A 85 -13.50 -9.09 -7.50
N LYS A 86 -12.99 -8.60 -8.63
CA LYS A 86 -13.59 -8.83 -9.95
C LYS A 86 -13.15 -10.15 -10.61
N GLY A 87 -12.37 -10.98 -9.91
CA GLY A 87 -11.87 -12.26 -10.44
C GLY A 87 -10.82 -12.12 -11.56
N VAL A 88 -10.16 -10.97 -11.65
CA VAL A 88 -9.13 -10.68 -12.65
C VAL A 88 -7.74 -11.05 -12.12
N SER A 89 -7.02 -11.88 -12.88
CA SER A 89 -5.64 -12.22 -12.57
C SER A 89 -4.69 -11.04 -12.80
N PHE A 90 -3.79 -10.83 -11.86
CA PHE A 90 -2.71 -9.85 -11.93
C PHE A 90 -1.31 -10.48 -11.92
N GLU A 91 -1.22 -11.81 -12.12
CA GLU A 91 0.03 -12.57 -12.33
C GLU A 91 1.26 -12.09 -11.53
N ARG A 92 1.16 -12.02 -10.19
CA ARG A 92 2.24 -11.54 -9.31
C ARG A 92 2.93 -10.23 -9.79
N SER A 93 2.28 -9.43 -10.64
CA SER A 93 2.88 -8.20 -11.15
C SER A 93 3.05 -7.22 -10.01
N HIS A 94 4.16 -6.51 -10.04
CA HIS A 94 4.50 -5.42 -9.12
C HIS A 94 4.58 -4.08 -9.85
N ASN A 95 4.27 -4.05 -11.14
CA ASN A 95 4.25 -2.80 -11.89
C ASN A 95 2.92 -2.10 -11.67
N LEU A 96 2.94 -0.91 -11.08
CA LEU A 96 1.72 -0.20 -10.72
C LEU A 96 0.96 0.32 -11.94
N VAL A 97 1.65 0.64 -13.03
CA VAL A 97 1.02 1.10 -14.28
C VAL A 97 0.20 -0.02 -14.90
N GLU A 98 0.78 -1.22 -15.06
CA GLU A 98 0.07 -2.40 -15.56
C GLU A 98 -1.14 -2.76 -14.69
N LEU A 99 -1.00 -2.66 -13.36
CA LEU A 99 -2.10 -2.92 -12.43
C LEU A 99 -3.21 -1.86 -12.57
N ALA A 100 -2.86 -0.59 -12.70
CA ALA A 100 -3.80 0.50 -12.90
C ALA A 100 -4.56 0.34 -14.23
N GLU A 101 -3.88 0.02 -15.32
CA GLU A 101 -4.51 -0.23 -16.62
C GLU A 101 -5.55 -1.36 -16.56
N LYS A 102 -5.23 -2.45 -15.87
CA LYS A 102 -6.19 -3.54 -15.64
C LYS A 102 -7.41 -3.08 -14.84
N VAL A 103 -7.23 -2.22 -13.83
CA VAL A 103 -8.35 -1.66 -13.05
C VAL A 103 -9.20 -0.75 -13.92
N VAL A 104 -8.60 0.10 -14.76
CA VAL A 104 -9.32 0.97 -15.70
C VAL A 104 -10.14 0.14 -16.68
N ALA A 105 -9.60 -0.99 -17.17
CA ALA A 105 -10.30 -1.86 -18.11
C ALA A 105 -11.57 -2.52 -17.53
N ILE A 106 -11.70 -2.59 -16.21
CA ILE A 106 -12.84 -3.22 -15.51
C ILE A 106 -13.65 -2.23 -14.67
N LYS A 107 -13.38 -0.92 -14.80
CA LYS A 107 -14.07 0.12 -14.04
C LYS A 107 -15.57 0.11 -14.33
N SER A 108 -16.37 0.55 -13.37
CA SER A 108 -17.78 0.87 -13.61
C SER A 108 -17.91 2.25 -14.27
N ASP A 109 -19.04 2.48 -14.95
CA ASP A 109 -19.38 3.80 -15.52
C ASP A 109 -19.60 4.88 -14.44
N ALA A 110 -19.71 4.49 -13.18
CA ALA A 110 -19.83 5.43 -12.05
C ALA A 110 -18.51 6.14 -11.71
N VAL A 111 -17.37 5.64 -12.19
CA VAL A 111 -16.05 6.26 -11.95
C VAL A 111 -15.80 7.33 -13.00
N SER A 112 -15.62 8.58 -12.55
CA SER A 112 -15.41 9.72 -13.44
C SER A 112 -14.04 9.69 -14.11
N GLU A 113 -13.92 10.36 -15.26
CA GLU A 113 -12.63 10.49 -15.97
C GLU A 113 -11.54 11.15 -15.12
N ASP A 114 -11.92 12.07 -14.22
CA ASP A 114 -10.99 12.70 -13.29
C ASP A 114 -10.47 11.72 -12.24
N GLN A 115 -11.33 10.83 -11.75
CA GLN A 115 -10.93 9.77 -10.83
C GLN A 115 -10.01 8.75 -11.51
N ILE A 116 -10.31 8.39 -12.76
CA ILE A 116 -9.44 7.50 -13.55
C ILE A 116 -8.09 8.12 -13.80
N ARG A 117 -8.06 9.39 -14.22
CA ARG A 117 -6.81 10.14 -14.39
C ARG A 117 -6.01 10.20 -13.10
N PHE A 118 -6.65 10.51 -11.98
CA PHE A 118 -6.01 10.51 -10.66
C PHE A 118 -5.38 9.14 -10.34
N LEU A 119 -6.12 8.04 -10.52
CA LEU A 119 -5.63 6.69 -10.26
C LEU A 119 -4.39 6.35 -11.11
N VAL A 120 -4.47 6.58 -12.41
CA VAL A 120 -3.40 6.25 -13.36
C VAL A 120 -2.14 7.10 -13.10
N GLU A 121 -2.30 8.40 -12.91
CA GLU A 121 -1.17 9.30 -12.65
C GLU A 121 -0.46 8.96 -11.34
N ARG A 122 -1.19 8.75 -10.24
CA ARG A 122 -0.57 8.41 -8.94
C ARG A 122 0.12 7.04 -8.99
N ALA A 123 -0.48 6.05 -9.66
CA ALA A 123 0.18 4.76 -9.87
C ALA A 123 1.50 4.91 -10.66
N ALA A 124 1.49 5.72 -11.73
CA ALA A 124 2.68 5.99 -12.52
C ALA A 124 3.76 6.74 -11.75
N GLU A 125 3.40 7.75 -10.95
CA GLU A 125 4.34 8.49 -10.10
C GLU A 125 5.04 7.57 -9.09
N PHE A 126 4.29 6.68 -8.44
CA PHE A 126 4.88 5.72 -7.50
C PHE A 126 5.71 4.63 -8.20
N GLU A 127 5.35 4.21 -9.42
CA GLU A 127 6.20 3.32 -10.22
C GLU A 127 7.50 4.03 -10.64
N ILE A 128 7.43 5.32 -10.98
CA ILE A 128 8.60 6.13 -11.28
C ILE A 128 9.45 6.33 -10.03
N LEU A 129 8.87 6.38 -8.84
CA LEU A 129 9.59 6.59 -7.58
C LEU A 129 10.23 5.31 -7.04
N ASP A 130 9.53 4.18 -7.13
CA ASP A 130 9.96 2.85 -6.66
C ASP A 130 9.54 1.75 -7.64
N GLU A 131 10.25 1.69 -8.77
CA GLU A 131 9.96 0.76 -9.87
C GLU A 131 9.91 -0.68 -9.37
N ARG A 132 8.78 -1.36 -9.59
CA ARG A 132 8.54 -2.76 -9.15
C ARG A 132 8.91 -3.03 -7.69
N SER A 133 8.88 -1.97 -6.88
CA SER A 133 9.32 -1.95 -5.49
C SER A 133 10.80 -2.26 -5.23
N THR A 134 11.74 -2.05 -6.15
CA THR A 134 13.14 -2.49 -5.95
C THR A 134 14.07 -1.44 -5.36
N ARG A 135 13.79 -0.13 -5.57
CA ARG A 135 14.80 0.92 -5.37
C ARG A 135 15.21 1.12 -3.92
N PHE A 136 14.27 1.01 -2.99
CA PHE A 136 14.55 1.20 -1.57
C PHE A 136 15.06 -0.06 -0.85
N ARG A 137 15.25 -1.18 -1.56
CA ARG A 137 15.58 -2.48 -0.96
C ARG A 137 16.99 -2.96 -1.24
N TYR A 138 17.49 -2.74 -2.45
CA TYR A 138 18.74 -3.39 -2.90
C TYR A 138 19.96 -2.47 -2.86
N GLY A 139 19.81 -1.24 -2.35
CA GLY A 139 20.92 -0.28 -2.24
C GLY A 139 21.49 0.16 -3.58
N GLU A 140 20.72 -0.01 -4.65
CA GLU A 140 21.06 0.44 -5.99
C GLU A 140 20.86 1.96 -6.09
N GLU A 141 21.48 2.58 -7.10
CA GLU A 141 21.34 4.01 -7.35
C GLU A 141 19.85 4.36 -7.58
N ILE A 142 19.28 5.17 -6.69
CA ILE A 142 17.94 5.70 -6.85
C ILE A 142 18.02 6.72 -7.98
N GLY A 143 17.62 6.32 -9.19
CA GLY A 143 17.67 7.19 -10.35
C GLY A 143 16.83 8.45 -10.14
N GLY A 144 17.44 9.63 -10.32
CA GLY A 144 16.80 10.94 -10.21
C GLY A 144 16.70 11.49 -8.78
N GLU A 145 16.34 12.77 -8.67
CA GLU A 145 16.04 13.44 -7.40
C GLU A 145 14.54 13.76 -7.32
N PHE A 146 13.91 13.40 -6.20
CA PHE A 146 12.48 13.64 -5.98
C PHE A 146 12.29 14.52 -4.75
N LEU A 147 11.56 15.62 -4.91
CA LEU A 147 11.11 16.44 -3.80
C LEU A 147 9.70 15.99 -3.39
N ILE A 148 9.57 15.46 -2.17
CA ILE A 148 8.32 14.88 -1.67
C ILE A 148 7.86 15.66 -0.44
N HIS A 149 6.61 16.11 -0.48
CA HIS A 149 5.96 16.71 0.68
C HIS A 149 5.20 15.64 1.49
N LEU A 150 5.76 15.19 2.61
CA LEU A 150 5.23 14.04 3.37
C LEU A 150 3.75 14.20 3.79
N GLY A 151 3.32 15.40 4.19
CA GLY A 151 1.92 15.65 4.54
C GLY A 151 0.96 15.44 3.37
N GLN A 152 1.38 15.82 2.15
CA GLN A 152 0.56 15.66 0.94
C GLN A 152 0.60 14.22 0.45
N LEU A 153 1.74 13.54 0.60
CA LEU A 153 1.89 12.14 0.25
C LEU A 153 0.85 11.26 0.98
N LYS A 154 0.67 11.49 2.28
CA LYS A 154 -0.35 10.82 3.10
C LYS A 154 -1.77 11.06 2.57
N GLU A 155 -2.09 12.30 2.23
CA GLU A 155 -3.42 12.67 1.70
C GLU A 155 -3.69 12.00 0.35
N VAL A 156 -2.70 11.99 -0.55
CA VAL A 156 -2.77 11.32 -1.85
C VAL A 156 -3.04 9.84 -1.70
N VAL A 157 -2.29 9.15 -0.81
CA VAL A 157 -2.47 7.72 -0.57
C VAL A 157 -3.84 7.43 0.02
N SER A 158 -4.30 8.26 0.95
CA SER A 158 -5.64 8.13 1.55
C SER A 158 -6.75 8.28 0.49
N ALA A 159 -6.64 9.28 -0.37
CA ALA A 159 -7.57 9.48 -1.48
C ALA A 159 -7.56 8.30 -2.46
N PHE A 160 -6.40 7.71 -2.72
CA PHE A 160 -6.25 6.52 -3.57
C PHE A 160 -6.98 5.30 -3.00
N VAL A 161 -6.83 5.05 -1.69
CA VAL A 161 -7.52 3.95 -0.98
C VAL A 161 -9.03 4.16 -0.99
N VAL A 162 -9.48 5.39 -0.75
CA VAL A 162 -10.91 5.75 -0.81
C VAL A 162 -11.45 5.46 -2.20
N LEU A 163 -10.80 5.98 -3.26
CA LEU A 163 -11.23 5.76 -4.63
C LEU A 163 -11.33 4.28 -5.00
N THR A 164 -10.28 3.51 -4.73
CA THR A 164 -10.25 2.06 -5.06
C THR A 164 -11.27 1.24 -4.28
N SER A 165 -11.81 1.76 -3.17
CA SER A 165 -12.89 1.09 -2.43
C SER A 165 -14.27 1.25 -3.10
N TYR A 166 -14.39 2.07 -4.14
CA TYR A 166 -15.63 2.30 -4.90
C TYR A 166 -15.61 1.75 -6.34
N ILE A 167 -14.52 1.08 -6.76
CA ILE A 167 -14.36 0.48 -8.09
C ILE A 167 -14.75 -1.00 -8.05
#